data_AF-A0A075FXT5-F1
#
_entry.id   AF-A0A075FXT5-F1
#
_cell.length_a   1.000
_cell.length_b   1.000
_cell.length_c   1.000
_cell.angle_alpha   90.00
_cell.angle_beta   90.00
_cell.angle_gamma   90.00
#
_symmetry.space_group_name_H-M   'P 1'
#
loop_
_entity.id
_entity.type
_entity.pdbx_description
1 polymer ?
#
loop_
_entity_poly.entity_id
_entity_poly.type
_entity_poly.pdbx_seq_one_letter_code
_entity_poly.pdbx_strand_id
1 'polypeptide(L)'
;MKVFLIQLLSITFVLLITGSIQSVIADHLEPEQGIFKDKAAVELVKTNDTNYRVYLQTVLRNGDDQLVGVTDIHSADGLQGWVLSHKITDHVFDTLMGEKEIVTIDNIKYEKVQYTFTPTLEQRTKKSTQFLKKSL
;
A
#
# COMPACT_ATOMS: atom_id res chain seq x y z
N MET A 1 36.37 -35.51 24.72
CA MET A 1 35.72 -34.23 24.34
C MET A 1 35.65 -34.01 22.83
N LYS A 2 36.76 -34.14 22.08
CA LYS A 2 36.80 -33.80 20.64
C LYS A 2 35.81 -34.59 19.76
N VAL A 3 35.69 -35.90 19.97
CA VAL A 3 34.75 -36.77 19.23
C VAL A 3 33.28 -36.41 19.50
N PHE A 4 32.96 -36.09 20.76
CA PHE A 4 31.62 -35.69 21.19
C PHE A 4 31.17 -34.38 20.54
N LEU A 5 32.09 -33.41 20.42
CA LEU A 5 31.83 -32.12 19.77
C LEU A 5 31.56 -32.27 18.27
N ILE A 6 32.33 -33.12 17.58
CA ILE A 6 32.16 -33.40 16.15
C ILE A 6 30.78 -34.02 15.89
N GLN A 7 30.38 -34.94 16.74
CA GLN A 7 29.10 -35.65 16.60
C GLN A 7 27.91 -34.73 16.88
N LEU A 8 28.01 -33.87 17.90
CA LEU A 8 27.01 -32.85 18.19
C LEU A 8 26.87 -31.87 17.01
N LEU A 9 27.99 -31.38 16.47
CA LEU A 9 27.99 -30.43 15.35
C LEU A 9 27.35 -31.02 14.09
N SER A 10 27.64 -32.30 13.80
CA SER A 10 27.06 -33.00 12.65
C SER A 10 25.53 -33.13 12.77
N ILE A 11 25.03 -33.47 13.96
CA ILE A 11 23.59 -33.61 14.20
C ILE A 11 22.89 -32.25 14.06
N THR A 12 23.47 -31.19 14.62
CA THR A 12 22.92 -29.83 14.50
C THR A 12 22.90 -29.38 13.05
N PHE A 13 23.95 -29.68 12.27
CA PHE A 13 24.02 -29.30 10.87
C PHE A 13 22.95 -29.97 10.01
N VAL A 14 22.73 -31.27 10.20
CA VAL A 14 21.65 -32.00 9.51
C VAL A 14 20.28 -31.44 9.89
N LEU A 15 20.06 -31.17 11.18
CA LEU A 15 18.80 -30.63 11.68
C LEU A 15 18.50 -29.22 11.11
N LEU A 16 19.52 -28.37 10.97
CA LEU A 16 19.39 -27.05 10.36
C LEU A 16 19.04 -27.13 8.87
N ILE A 17 19.64 -28.06 8.12
CA ILE A 17 19.33 -28.26 6.69
C ILE A 17 17.89 -28.74 6.51
N THR A 18 17.45 -29.72 7.32
CA THR A 18 16.10 -30.29 7.18
C THR A 18 15.01 -29.40 7.77
N GLY A 19 15.32 -28.63 8.82
CA GLY A 19 14.37 -27.76 9.51
C GLY A 19 14.18 -26.39 8.85
N SER A 20 15.08 -25.97 7.96
CA SER A 20 15.06 -24.63 7.35
C SER A 20 14.27 -24.55 6.04
N ILE A 21 13.68 -25.64 5.57
CA ILE A 21 12.80 -25.64 4.40
C ILE A 21 11.36 -25.64 4.89
N GLN A 22 10.87 -24.46 5.29
CA GLN A 22 9.43 -24.25 5.36
C GLN A 22 8.92 -24.22 3.91
N SER A 23 7.93 -25.07 3.58
CA SER A 23 7.30 -25.03 2.27
C SER A 23 6.59 -23.68 2.11
N VAL A 24 7.05 -22.86 1.18
CA VAL A 24 6.30 -21.70 0.72
C VAL A 24 5.33 -22.21 -0.33
N ILE A 25 4.08 -22.44 0.07
CA ILE A 25 2.99 -22.62 -0.89
C ILE A 25 2.70 -21.24 -1.45
N ALA A 26 3.12 -21.03 -2.70
CA ALA A 26 2.74 -19.84 -3.43
C ALA A 26 1.39 -20.11 -4.11
N ASP A 27 0.43 -19.20 -3.92
CA ASP A 27 -0.96 -19.26 -4.39
C ASP A 27 -1.13 -19.52 -5.91
N HIS A 28 -0.06 -19.41 -6.69
CA HIS A 28 -0.07 -19.69 -8.13
C HIS A 28 0.12 -21.17 -8.50
N LEU A 29 0.37 -22.06 -7.54
CA LEU A 29 0.58 -23.50 -7.77
C LEU A 29 -0.69 -24.33 -7.57
N GLU A 30 -1.69 -23.81 -6.86
CA GLU A 30 -2.96 -24.49 -6.68
C GLU A 30 -3.90 -24.18 -7.86
N PRO A 31 -4.38 -25.19 -8.61
CA PRO A 31 -5.05 -24.96 -9.90
C PRO A 31 -6.37 -24.18 -9.86
N GLU A 32 -6.97 -23.90 -8.70
CA GLU A 32 -8.37 -23.45 -8.63
C GLU A 32 -8.72 -22.44 -7.53
N GLN A 33 -7.79 -22.07 -6.63
CA GLN A 33 -8.12 -21.30 -5.42
C GLN A 33 -7.54 -19.86 -5.37
N GLY A 34 -6.62 -19.53 -6.28
CA GLY A 34 -5.83 -18.29 -6.21
C GLY A 34 -6.31 -17.16 -7.11
N ILE A 35 -5.84 -15.94 -6.85
CA ILE A 35 -6.18 -14.75 -7.67
C ILE A 35 -5.47 -14.73 -9.02
N PHE A 36 -4.49 -15.60 -9.24
CA PHE A 36 -3.67 -15.64 -10.45
C PHE A 36 -4.26 -16.64 -11.45
N LYS A 37 -4.63 -16.16 -12.64
CA LYS A 37 -5.01 -17.04 -13.76
C LYS A 37 -3.80 -17.67 -14.42
N ASP A 38 -2.71 -16.90 -14.50
CA ASP A 38 -1.40 -17.35 -14.98
C ASP A 38 -0.29 -16.42 -14.45
N LYS A 39 0.94 -16.57 -14.96
CA LYS A 39 2.11 -15.77 -14.55
C LYS A 39 1.99 -14.27 -14.82
N ALA A 40 1.13 -13.87 -15.75
CA ALA A 40 0.96 -12.49 -16.22
C ALA A 40 -0.47 -11.95 -16.00
N ALA A 41 -1.44 -12.80 -15.67
CA ALA A 41 -2.84 -12.44 -15.55
C ALA A 41 -3.44 -12.84 -14.20
N VAL A 42 -4.32 -11.97 -13.69
CA VAL A 42 -5.08 -12.16 -12.44
C VAL A 42 -6.58 -12.13 -12.72
N GLU A 43 -7.34 -12.85 -11.90
CA GLU A 43 -8.80 -12.84 -11.89
C GLU A 43 -9.30 -11.59 -11.15
N LEU A 44 -9.84 -10.65 -11.91
CA LEU A 44 -10.36 -9.40 -11.38
C LEU A 44 -11.89 -9.49 -11.33
N VAL A 45 -12.44 -9.62 -10.12
CA VAL A 45 -13.88 -9.51 -9.88
C VAL A 45 -14.28 -8.03 -9.96
N LYS A 46 -15.13 -7.68 -10.93
CA LYS A 46 -15.64 -6.32 -11.08
C LYS A 46 -16.75 -6.07 -10.06
N THR A 47 -16.67 -4.95 -9.33
CA THR A 47 -17.68 -4.56 -8.34
C THR A 47 -18.77 -3.64 -8.89
N ASN A 48 -18.79 -3.42 -10.22
CA ASN A 48 -19.57 -2.36 -10.86
C ASN A 48 -21.09 -2.41 -10.57
N ASP A 49 -21.64 -3.56 -10.18
CA ASP A 49 -23.08 -3.75 -9.88
C ASP A 49 -23.36 -4.21 -8.44
N THR A 50 -22.42 -4.05 -7.51
CA THR A 50 -22.62 -4.42 -6.10
C THR A 50 -22.86 -3.20 -5.22
N ASN A 51 -23.59 -3.38 -4.11
CA ASN A 51 -23.73 -2.33 -3.07
C ASN A 51 -22.42 -2.07 -2.30
N TYR A 52 -21.35 -2.80 -2.61
CA TYR A 52 -20.06 -2.71 -1.94
C TYR A 52 -19.06 -2.01 -2.84
N ARG A 53 -18.29 -1.07 -2.26
CA ARG A 53 -17.15 -0.43 -2.91
C ARG A 53 -15.88 -0.91 -2.21
N VAL A 54 -14.91 -1.39 -2.98
CA VAL A 54 -13.61 -1.79 -2.46
C VAL A 54 -12.66 -0.61 -2.64
N TYR A 55 -12.09 -0.15 -1.53
CA TYR A 55 -11.05 0.87 -1.50
C TYR A 55 -9.75 0.21 -1.08
N LEU A 56 -8.78 0.14 -1.99
CA LEU A 56 -7.44 -0.38 -1.69
C LEU A 56 -6.43 0.75 -1.83
N GLN A 57 -5.74 1.07 -0.74
CA GLN A 57 -4.63 2.00 -0.72
C GLN A 57 -3.35 1.22 -0.42
N THR A 58 -2.36 1.34 -1.29
CA THR A 58 -1.03 0.76 -1.10
C THR A 58 -0.02 1.88 -0.85
N VAL A 59 0.86 1.66 0.12
CA VAL A 59 1.92 2.60 0.50
C VAL A 59 3.26 1.94 0.19
N LEU A 60 4.00 2.49 -0.76
CA LEU A 60 5.32 2.02 -1.14
C LEU A 60 6.38 2.80 -0.37
N ARG A 61 7.28 2.09 0.32
CA ARG A 61 8.41 2.66 1.06
C ARG A 61 9.73 2.01 0.64
N ASN A 62 10.84 2.72 0.80
CA ASN A 62 12.17 2.19 0.57
C ASN A 62 12.73 1.47 1.82
N GLY A 63 13.95 0.95 1.74
CA GLY A 63 14.60 0.23 2.84
C GLY A 63 14.85 1.07 4.10
N ASP A 64 14.82 2.40 3.97
CA ASP A 64 14.98 3.36 5.07
C ASP A 64 13.61 3.88 5.58
N ASP A 65 12.52 3.19 5.27
CA ASP A 65 11.13 3.54 5.61
C ASP A 65 10.62 4.88 5.03
N GLN A 66 11.33 5.47 4.07
CA GLN A 66 10.89 6.71 3.42
C GLN A 66 9.77 6.41 2.42
N LEU A 67 8.77 7.30 2.38
CA LEU A 67 7.65 7.19 1.45
C LEU A 67 8.12 7.38 0.00
N VAL A 68 7.87 6.40 -0.86
CA VAL A 68 8.15 6.44 -2.31
C VAL A 68 6.89 6.81 -3.09
N GLY A 69 5.74 6.24 -2.71
CA GLY A 69 4.47 6.54 -3.37
C GLY A 69 3.28 5.93 -2.67
N VAL A 70 2.11 6.46 -3.02
CA VAL A 70 0.81 5.93 -2.60
C VAL A 70 0.01 5.61 -3.86
N THR A 71 -0.58 4.43 -3.90
CA THR A 71 -1.49 4.03 -4.99
C THR A 71 -2.86 3.75 -4.41
N ASP A 72 -3.84 4.52 -4.89
CA ASP A 72 -5.24 4.37 -4.54
C ASP A 72 -5.99 3.71 -5.68
N ILE A 73 -6.76 2.67 -5.36
CA ILE A 73 -7.58 1.91 -6.29
C ILE A 73 -9.03 2.06 -5.86
N HIS A 74 -9.82 2.68 -6.73
CA HIS A 74 -11.25 2.88 -6.53
C HIS A 74 -11.97 1.95 -7.50
N SER A 75 -12.65 0.93 -6.98
CA SER A 75 -13.25 -0.12 -7.81
C SER A 75 -14.54 0.30 -8.55
N ALA A 76 -14.88 1.59 -8.56
CA ALA A 76 -16.08 2.09 -9.23
C ALA A 76 -15.97 2.07 -10.76
N ASP A 77 -14.78 2.34 -11.33
CA ASP A 77 -14.62 2.58 -12.77
C ASP A 77 -13.52 1.70 -13.42
N GLY A 78 -13.09 0.65 -12.72
CA GLY A 78 -11.97 -0.22 -13.11
C GLY A 78 -10.72 0.03 -12.28
N LEU A 79 -9.85 -0.98 -12.22
CA LEU A 79 -8.57 -0.95 -11.50
C LEU A 79 -7.58 0.02 -12.20
N GLN A 80 -7.82 1.32 -12.11
CA GLN A 80 -6.81 2.33 -12.41
C GLN A 80 -6.17 2.77 -11.10
N GLY A 81 -5.17 2.00 -10.68
CA GLY A 81 -4.27 2.44 -9.61
C GLY A 81 -3.33 3.51 -10.16
N TRP A 82 -3.45 4.74 -9.65
CA TRP A 82 -2.53 5.81 -9.97
C TRP A 82 -1.43 5.85 -8.91
N VAL A 83 -0.17 5.65 -9.32
CA VAL A 83 0.98 5.83 -8.43
C VAL A 83 1.23 7.32 -8.29
N LEU A 84 0.90 7.88 -7.14
CA LEU A 84 1.21 9.27 -6.81
C LEU A 84 2.61 9.34 -6.20
N SER A 85 3.56 9.92 -6.93
CA SER A 85 4.92 10.13 -6.43
C SER A 85 4.88 11.08 -5.23
N HIS A 86 5.54 10.67 -4.14
CA HIS A 86 5.56 11.48 -2.92
C HIS A 86 6.06 12.91 -3.18
N LYS A 87 7.03 13.12 -4.09
CA LYS A 87 7.55 14.46 -4.44
C LYS A 87 6.47 15.39 -4.98
N ILE A 88 5.56 14.87 -5.80
CA ILE A 88 4.45 15.66 -6.36
C ILE A 88 3.48 16.01 -5.24
N THR A 89 3.11 15.02 -4.42
CA THR A 89 2.21 15.24 -3.28
C THR A 89 2.81 16.22 -2.29
N ASP A 90 4.10 16.09 -1.95
CA ASP A 90 4.85 16.98 -1.07
C ASP A 90 4.90 18.39 -1.64
N HIS A 91 5.27 18.55 -2.92
CA HIS A 91 5.29 19.87 -3.54
C HIS A 91 3.92 20.55 -3.54
N VAL A 92 2.86 19.83 -3.90
CA VAL A 92 1.49 20.36 -3.86
C VAL A 92 1.11 20.74 -2.42
N PHE A 93 1.33 19.84 -1.46
CA PHE A 93 0.91 20.02 -0.07
C PHE A 93 1.73 21.07 0.69
N ASP A 94 3.01 21.23 0.36
CA ASP A 94 3.91 22.13 1.07
C ASP A 94 4.05 23.49 0.38
N THR A 95 3.81 23.57 -0.93
CA THR A 95 3.99 24.80 -1.71
C THR A 95 2.69 25.41 -2.22
N LEU A 96 1.75 24.58 -2.69
CA LEU A 96 0.54 25.06 -3.38
C LEU A 96 -0.69 25.13 -2.47
N MET A 97 -0.65 24.41 -1.35
CA MET A 97 -1.71 24.37 -0.36
C MET A 97 -1.51 25.47 0.70
N GLY A 98 -2.61 25.99 1.23
CA GLY A 98 -2.61 27.11 2.19
C GLY A 98 -2.19 26.72 3.61
N GLU A 99 -2.76 27.39 4.61
CA GLU A 99 -2.45 27.11 6.01
C GLU A 99 -2.68 25.64 6.39
N LYS A 100 -1.70 25.08 7.10
CA LYS A 100 -1.73 23.71 7.63
C LYS A 100 -2.18 23.76 9.08
N GLU A 101 -3.18 22.95 9.42
CA GLU A 101 -3.64 22.73 10.78
C GLU A 101 -3.21 21.33 11.25
N ILE A 102 -2.80 21.20 12.51
CA ILE A 102 -2.56 19.89 13.11
C ILE A 102 -3.87 19.37 13.71
N VAL A 103 -4.38 18.27 13.14
CA VAL A 103 -5.55 17.56 13.67
C VAL A 103 -5.14 16.21 14.25
N THR A 104 -5.84 15.76 15.29
CA THR A 104 -5.60 14.44 15.88
C THR A 104 -6.79 13.54 15.62
N ILE A 105 -6.55 12.38 15.03
CA ILE A 105 -7.55 11.33 14.79
C ILE A 105 -6.96 10.04 15.34
N ASP A 106 -7.69 9.35 16.21
CA ASP A 106 -7.26 8.09 16.85
C ASP A 106 -5.84 8.17 17.46
N ASN A 107 -5.56 9.25 18.20
CA ASN A 107 -4.25 9.54 18.81
C ASN A 107 -3.09 9.76 17.82
N ILE A 108 -3.33 9.79 16.52
CA ILE A 108 -2.34 10.08 15.48
C ILE A 108 -2.50 11.54 15.04
N LYS A 109 -1.37 12.25 14.90
CA LYS A 109 -1.33 13.64 14.42
C LYS A 109 -1.24 13.69 12.90
N TYR A 110 -2.02 14.57 12.29
CA TYR A 110 -2.06 14.81 10.85
C TYR A 110 -1.92 16.29 10.56
N GLU A 111 -1.23 16.60 9.47
CA GLU A 111 -1.30 17.91 8.83
C GLU A 111 -2.53 17.91 7.90
N LYS A 112 -3.50 18.75 8.22
CA LYS A 112 -4.70 18.96 7.43
C LYS A 112 -4.58 20.28 6.68
N VAL A 113 -4.92 20.26 5.40
CA VAL A 113 -5.13 21.49 4.64
C VAL A 113 -6.51 21.49 4.02
N GLN A 114 -7.23 22.61 4.19
CA GLN A 114 -8.52 22.83 3.58
C GLN A 114 -8.35 23.70 2.33
N TYR A 115 -8.60 23.11 1.17
CA TYR A 115 -8.62 23.84 -0.10
C TYR A 115 -10.06 24.24 -0.46
N THR A 116 -10.32 25.55 -0.53
CA THR A 116 -11.62 26.10 -0.96
C THR A 116 -11.46 26.74 -2.33
N PHE A 117 -11.81 26.01 -3.39
CA PHE A 117 -11.87 26.57 -4.72
C PHE A 117 -13.14 27.41 -4.88
N THR A 118 -12.98 28.70 -5.16
CA THR A 118 -14.09 29.62 -5.45
C THR A 118 -14.04 30.01 -6.93
N PRO A 119 -14.53 29.13 -7.84
CA PRO A 119 -14.49 29.40 -9.27
C PRO A 119 -15.36 30.58 -9.69
N THR A 120 -14.95 31.25 -10.76
CA THR A 120 -15.80 32.19 -11.52
C THR A 120 -16.95 31.45 -12.21
N LEU A 121 -17.97 32.18 -12.70
CA LEU A 121 -19.18 31.60 -13.30
C LEU A 121 -18.89 30.63 -14.46
N GLU A 122 -17.78 30.84 -15.18
CA GLU A 122 -17.35 29.97 -16.29
C GLU A 122 -16.77 28.62 -15.84
N GLN A 123 -16.39 28.47 -14.57
CA GLN A 123 -15.62 27.32 -14.05
C GLN A 123 -16.43 26.41 -13.12
N ARG A 124 -17.76 26.58 -13.01
CA ARG A 124 -18.59 25.85 -12.03
C ARG A 124 -18.98 24.43 -12.48
N THR A 125 -18.22 23.43 -12.00
CA THR A 125 -18.79 22.20 -11.44
C THR A 125 -18.25 22.05 -10.00
N LYS A 126 -19.11 22.22 -9.00
CA LYS A 126 -18.70 22.42 -7.60
C LYS A 126 -18.29 21.07 -6.97
N LYS A 127 -17.02 20.90 -6.57
CA LYS A 127 -16.56 19.83 -5.67
C LYS A 127 -15.65 20.45 -4.60
N SER A 128 -15.98 20.26 -3.31
CA SER A 128 -15.05 20.56 -2.22
C SER A 128 -14.32 19.27 -1.85
N THR A 129 -12.99 19.34 -1.73
CA THR A 129 -12.16 18.17 -1.42
C THR A 129 -11.23 18.53 -0.26
N GLN A 130 -11.12 17.65 0.72
CA GLN A 130 -10.21 17.79 1.85
C GLN A 130 -9.06 16.81 1.70
N PHE A 131 -7.85 17.22 2.05
CA PHE A 131 -6.66 16.38 2.01
C PHE A 131 -6.04 16.28 3.41
N LEU A 132 -5.63 15.07 3.79
CA LEU A 132 -4.96 14.77 5.05
C LEU A 132 -3.60 14.15 4.74
N LYS A 133 -2.52 14.73 5.28
CA LYS A 133 -1.18 14.15 5.24
C LYS A 133 -0.79 13.73 6.65
N LYS A 134 -0.36 12.47 6.82
CA LYS A 134 0.11 11.97 8.12
C LYS A 134 1.39 12.71 8.50
N SER A 135 1.40 13.31 9.68
CA SER A 135 2.60 13.96 10.22
C SER A 135 3.49 12.88 10.83
N LEU A 136 4.77 12.86 10.46
CA LEU A 136 5.78 11.95 11.02
C LEU A 136 6.22 12.42 12.41
#